data_AF-A0A423XFD8-F1
#
_entry.id   AF-A0A423XFD8-F1
#
_cell.length_a   1.000
_cell.length_b   1.000
_cell.length_c   1.000
_cell.angle_alpha   90.00
_cell.angle_beta   90.00
_cell.angle_gamma   90.00
#
_symmetry.space_group_name_H-M   'P 1'
#
loop_
_entity.id
_entity.type
_entity.pdbx_description
1 polymer ?
#
loop_
_entity_poly.entity_id
_entity_poly.type
_entity_poly.pdbx_seq_one_letter_code
_entity_poly.pdbx_strand_id
1 'polypeptide(L)'
;MRLSVALLRNSDAERRAKEKAEAPTVKTKEQIDKEEQLKARYGTTAREAHASRDYTKVSLWRRQFKPLPEAKAVDLFADVIGDAFILFVATTLIIYETWRASTKPDKNKEKIEDLTKQFEELQRKEQEHEEEERRQQNRILQLEEVLRNYKDPKTKQPLLPSPTAAA
;
A
#
# COMPACT_ATOMS: atom_id res chain seq x y z
N MET A 1 -12.07 -16.77 -32.74
CA MET A 1 -12.66 -15.99 -33.86
C MET A 1 -11.55 -15.24 -34.57
N ARG A 2 -11.27 -15.50 -35.85
CA ARG A 2 -10.34 -14.70 -36.67
C ARG A 2 -11.14 -13.61 -37.38
N LEU A 3 -11.04 -12.36 -36.93
CA LEU A 3 -11.67 -11.22 -37.59
C LEU A 3 -10.94 -10.93 -38.91
N SER A 4 -11.67 -10.85 -40.02
CA SER A 4 -11.13 -10.52 -41.33
C SER A 4 -10.74 -9.04 -41.40
N VAL A 5 -9.45 -8.78 -41.61
CA VAL A 5 -8.82 -7.44 -41.66
C VAL A 5 -9.46 -6.51 -42.72
N ALA A 6 -10.18 -7.08 -43.69
CA ALA A 6 -10.91 -6.33 -44.73
C ALA A 6 -12.05 -5.45 -44.16
N LEU A 7 -12.66 -5.81 -43.04
CA LEU A 7 -13.75 -5.02 -42.42
C LEU A 7 -13.25 -3.84 -41.56
N LEU A 8 -11.98 -3.85 -41.13
CA LEU A 8 -11.37 -2.71 -40.42
C LEU A 8 -10.82 -1.63 -41.37
N ARG A 9 -10.81 -1.89 -42.67
CA ARG A 9 -10.28 -0.97 -43.68
C ARG A 9 -11.38 0.04 -44.06
N ASN A 10 -11.31 1.24 -43.50
CA ASN A 10 -12.21 2.35 -43.83
C ASN A 10 -11.97 2.80 -45.28
N SER A 11 -12.77 2.29 -46.21
CA SER A 11 -12.71 2.59 -47.65
C SER A 11 -12.84 4.09 -47.95
N ASP A 12 -13.61 4.82 -47.15
CA ASP A 12 -13.78 6.27 -47.29
C ASP A 12 -12.51 7.04 -46.92
N ALA A 13 -11.75 6.57 -45.93
CA ALA A 13 -10.48 7.19 -45.54
C ALA A 13 -9.42 6.98 -46.63
N GLU A 14 -9.42 5.81 -47.29
CA GLU A 14 -8.50 5.53 -48.39
C GLU A 14 -8.84 6.29 -49.66
N ARG A 15 -10.13 6.47 -49.98
CA ARG A 15 -10.56 7.29 -51.13
C ARG A 15 -10.17 8.76 -50.92
N ARG A 16 -10.42 9.32 -49.73
CA ARG A 16 -9.99 10.69 -49.39
C ARG A 16 -8.47 10.87 -49.38
N ALA A 17 -7.71 9.83 -49.01
CA ALA A 17 -6.26 9.87 -49.07
C ALA A 17 -5.75 9.86 -50.53
N LYS A 18 -6.38 9.08 -51.40
CA LYS A 18 -6.08 9.06 -52.84
C LYS A 18 -6.47 10.35 -53.53
N GLU A 19 -7.64 10.90 -53.26
CA GLU A 19 -8.07 12.22 -53.79
C GLU A 19 -7.14 13.36 -53.35
N LYS A 20 -6.59 13.31 -52.13
CA LYS A 20 -5.59 14.27 -51.65
C LYS A 20 -4.20 14.07 -52.26
N ALA A 21 -3.86 12.84 -52.64
CA ALA A 21 -2.59 12.52 -53.28
C ALA A 21 -2.62 12.79 -54.80
N GLU A 22 -3.79 12.70 -55.43
CA GLU A 22 -4.03 13.00 -56.85
C GLU A 22 -4.30 14.48 -57.13
N ALA A 23 -4.51 15.30 -56.09
CA ALA A 23 -4.63 16.75 -56.24
C ALA A 23 -3.28 17.36 -56.69
N PRO A 24 -3.25 18.16 -57.78
CA PRO A 24 -2.02 18.74 -58.29
C PRO A 24 -1.39 19.65 -57.24
N THR A 25 -0.14 19.35 -56.86
CA THR A 25 0.65 19.92 -55.75
C THR A 25 1.12 21.36 -55.95
N VAL A 26 0.42 22.14 -56.77
CA VAL A 26 0.70 23.57 -56.92
C VAL A 26 -0.16 24.32 -55.90
N LYS A 27 0.49 24.96 -54.93
CA LYS A 27 -0.19 25.85 -53.97
C LYS A 27 -1.00 26.88 -54.75
N THR A 28 -2.32 26.85 -54.60
CA THR A 28 -3.21 27.86 -55.17
C THR A 28 -2.86 29.22 -54.58
N LYS A 29 -2.95 30.29 -55.40
CA LYS A 29 -2.60 31.67 -54.99
C LYS A 29 -3.27 32.08 -53.67
N GLU A 30 -4.51 31.65 -53.45
CA GLU A 30 -5.24 31.90 -52.20
C GLU A 30 -4.66 31.23 -50.94
N GLN A 31 -3.96 30.09 -51.08
CA GLN A 31 -3.28 29.46 -49.95
C GLN A 31 -2.01 30.21 -49.58
N ILE A 32 -1.31 30.77 -50.57
CA ILE A 32 -0.11 31.59 -50.35
C ILE A 32 -0.51 32.90 -49.68
N ASP A 33 -1.57 33.56 -50.15
CA ASP A 33 -2.06 34.82 -49.54
C ASP A 33 -2.51 34.61 -48.09
N LYS A 34 -3.15 33.46 -47.79
CA LYS A 34 -3.53 33.12 -46.40
C LYS A 34 -2.32 32.78 -45.54
N GLU A 35 -1.33 32.03 -46.06
CA GLU A 35 -0.07 31.77 -45.35
C GLU A 35 0.71 33.08 -45.10
N GLU A 36 0.73 34.01 -46.06
CA GLU A 36 1.41 35.30 -45.95
C GLU A 36 0.70 36.26 -44.99
N GLN A 37 -0.64 36.31 -45.01
CA GLN A 37 -1.41 37.07 -44.02
C GLN A 37 -1.21 36.54 -42.60
N LEU A 38 -1.18 35.21 -42.43
CA LEU A 38 -0.90 34.59 -41.13
C LEU A 38 0.54 34.85 -40.68
N LYS A 39 1.51 34.84 -41.60
CA LYS A 39 2.91 35.19 -41.32
C LYS A 39 3.07 36.68 -41.00
N ALA A 40 2.34 37.57 -41.67
CA ALA A 40 2.35 39.01 -41.40
C ALA A 40 1.69 39.36 -40.06
N ARG A 41 0.67 38.61 -39.64
CA ARG A 41 -0.03 38.81 -38.35
C ARG A 41 0.71 38.19 -37.17
N TYR A 42 1.35 37.04 -37.36
CA TYR A 42 1.89 36.21 -36.25
C TYR A 42 3.38 35.90 -36.37
N GLY A 43 4.09 36.45 -37.36
CA GLY A 43 5.54 36.34 -37.54
C GLY A 43 6.07 34.95 -37.94
N THR A 44 5.29 33.88 -37.74
CA THR A 44 5.69 32.49 -38.00
C THR A 44 4.52 31.69 -38.56
N THR A 45 4.80 30.72 -39.42
CA THR A 45 3.78 29.77 -39.88
C THR A 45 3.55 28.68 -38.82
N ALA A 46 2.34 28.13 -38.71
CA ALA A 46 2.01 27.07 -37.75
C ALA A 46 2.98 25.87 -37.85
N ARG A 47 3.48 25.58 -39.06
CA ARG A 47 4.46 24.52 -39.32
C ARG A 47 5.84 24.81 -38.73
N GLU A 48 6.27 26.07 -38.70
CA GLU A 48 7.54 26.49 -38.07
C GLU A 48 7.44 26.49 -36.54
N ALA A 49 6.29 26.88 -35.98
CA ALA A 49 6.04 26.87 -34.53
C ALA A 49 6.04 25.46 -33.91
N HIS A 50 5.70 24.44 -34.70
CA HIS A 50 5.74 23.03 -34.28
C HIS A 50 7.12 22.37 -34.45
N ALA A 51 8.00 22.91 -35.30
CA ALA A 51 9.33 22.36 -35.52
C ALA A 51 10.35 22.72 -34.43
N SER A 52 10.13 23.82 -33.69
CA SER A 52 11.08 24.34 -32.69
C SER A 52 10.88 23.79 -31.27
N ARG A 53 10.16 22.69 -31.13
CA ARG A 53 9.67 22.21 -29.84
C ARG A 53 10.31 20.87 -29.48
N ASP A 54 11.64 20.94 -29.31
CA ASP A 54 12.46 19.89 -28.71
C ASP A 54 12.35 19.95 -27.18
N TYR A 55 11.27 19.40 -26.63
CA TYR A 55 11.04 19.35 -25.17
C TYR A 55 11.75 18.18 -24.46
N THR A 56 12.46 17.33 -25.18
CA THR A 56 12.79 15.97 -24.71
C THR A 56 14.16 15.84 -24.06
N LYS A 57 14.91 16.93 -23.85
CA LYS A 57 16.31 16.85 -23.36
C LYS A 57 16.67 17.82 -22.22
N VAL A 58 15.69 18.26 -21.41
CA VAL A 58 16.01 19.06 -20.22
C VAL A 58 15.60 18.29 -18.96
N SER A 59 16.58 17.89 -18.17
CA SER A 59 16.37 17.27 -16.85
C SER A 59 15.55 18.20 -15.96
N LEU A 60 14.48 17.67 -15.33
CA LEU A 60 13.55 18.42 -14.47
C LEU A 60 14.26 19.27 -13.40
N TRP A 61 15.41 18.79 -12.90
CA TRP A 61 16.25 19.43 -11.88
C TRP A 61 17.09 20.63 -12.36
N ARG A 62 17.24 20.81 -13.68
CA ARG A 62 18.04 21.90 -14.28
C ARG A 62 17.16 22.90 -15.03
N ARG A 63 15.83 22.74 -14.96
CA ARG A 63 14.86 23.64 -15.59
C ARG A 63 14.76 24.91 -14.76
N GLN A 64 15.18 26.03 -15.34
CA GLN A 64 14.81 27.33 -14.79
C GLN A 64 13.35 27.59 -15.13
N PHE A 65 12.51 27.67 -14.10
CA PHE A 65 11.11 28.04 -14.26
C PHE A 65 11.05 29.51 -14.65
N LYS A 66 10.54 29.80 -15.85
CA LYS A 66 10.16 31.17 -16.20
C LYS A 66 9.02 31.58 -15.25
N PRO A 67 9.08 32.79 -14.66
CA PRO A 67 8.01 33.25 -13.80
C PRO A 67 6.70 33.22 -14.58
N LEU A 68 5.66 32.65 -13.95
CA LEU A 68 4.33 32.68 -14.54
C LEU A 68 3.87 34.15 -14.59
N PRO A 69 3.09 34.54 -15.61
CA PRO A 69 2.48 35.86 -15.63
C PRO A 69 1.61 36.02 -14.37
N GLU A 70 1.70 37.20 -13.73
CA GLU A 70 1.16 37.47 -12.40
C GLU A 70 -0.33 37.09 -12.27
N ALA A 71 -1.12 37.38 -13.31
CA ALA A 71 -2.53 37.01 -13.36
C ALA A 71 -2.79 35.50 -13.23
N LYS A 72 -1.93 34.65 -13.81
CA LYS A 72 -2.03 33.18 -13.69
C LYS A 72 -1.58 32.65 -12.35
N ALA A 73 -0.61 33.32 -11.72
CA ALA A 73 -0.19 32.93 -10.38
C ALA A 73 -1.35 33.15 -9.39
N VAL A 74 -2.02 34.31 -9.47
CA VAL A 74 -3.16 34.65 -8.61
C VAL A 74 -4.32 33.65 -8.77
N ASP A 75 -4.66 33.26 -10.00
CA ASP A 75 -5.72 32.28 -10.29
C ASP A 75 -5.40 30.90 -9.70
N LEU A 76 -4.15 30.42 -9.89
CA LEU A 76 -3.70 29.16 -9.32
C LEU A 76 -3.63 29.18 -7.79
N PHE A 77 -3.26 30.32 -7.18
CA PHE A 77 -3.31 30.46 -5.73
C PHE A 77 -4.74 30.46 -5.21
N ALA A 78 -5.70 31.03 -5.95
CA ALA A 78 -7.11 30.99 -5.57
C ALA A 78 -7.62 29.54 -5.50
N ASP A 79 -7.30 28.71 -6.50
CA ASP A 79 -7.64 27.28 -6.50
C ASP A 79 -7.00 26.54 -5.31
N VAL A 80 -5.70 26.76 -5.06
CA VAL A 80 -4.97 26.11 -3.95
C VAL A 80 -5.52 26.53 -2.59
N ILE A 81 -5.89 27.80 -2.41
CA ILE A 81 -6.49 28.29 -1.16
C ILE A 81 -7.87 27.63 -0.94
N GLY A 82 -8.66 27.50 -2.01
CA GLY A 82 -9.95 26.79 -1.97
C GLY A 82 -9.79 25.33 -1.55
N ASP A 83 -8.88 24.59 -2.20
CA ASP A 83 -8.61 23.19 -1.88
C ASP A 83 -8.06 23.01 -0.46
N ALA A 84 -7.13 23.87 -0.04
CA ALA A 84 -6.57 23.84 1.30
C ALA A 84 -7.64 24.07 2.38
N PHE A 85 -8.60 24.97 2.12
CA PHE A 85 -9.71 25.20 3.04
C PHE A 85 -10.60 23.96 3.19
N ILE A 86 -10.95 23.30 2.08
CA ILE A 86 -11.78 22.08 2.12
C ILE A 86 -11.06 20.95 2.87
N LEU A 87 -9.76 20.75 2.58
CA LEU A 87 -8.95 19.74 3.26
C LEU A 87 -8.77 20.04 4.75
N PHE A 88 -8.63 21.31 5.12
CA PHE A 88 -8.54 21.73 6.51
C PHE A 88 -9.83 21.45 7.28
N VAL A 89 -10.99 21.81 6.72
CA VAL A 89 -12.29 21.54 7.33
C VAL A 89 -12.52 20.03 7.48
N ALA A 90 -12.23 19.25 6.43
CA ALA A 90 -12.36 17.80 6.45
C ALA A 90 -11.48 17.17 7.53
N THR A 91 -10.21 17.58 7.60
CA THR A 91 -9.25 17.07 8.60
C THR A 91 -9.68 17.45 10.01
N THR A 92 -10.16 18.67 10.21
CA THR A 92 -10.68 19.14 11.50
C THR A 92 -11.88 18.30 11.95
N LEU A 93 -12.83 18.00 11.05
CA LEU A 93 -13.97 17.12 11.35
C LEU A 93 -13.53 15.70 11.71
N ILE A 94 -12.59 15.13 10.94
CA ILE A 94 -12.06 13.79 11.21
C ILE A 94 -11.39 13.73 12.58
N ILE A 95 -10.55 14.72 12.92
CA ILE A 95 -9.89 14.80 14.23
C ILE A 95 -10.93 14.94 15.35
N TYR A 96 -11.92 15.81 15.17
CA TYR A 96 -12.97 16.02 16.15
C TYR A 96 -13.80 14.76 16.40
N GLU A 97 -14.21 14.07 15.35
CA GLU A 97 -14.96 12.82 15.45
C GLU A 97 -14.10 11.71 16.06
N THR A 98 -12.82 11.61 15.70
CA THR A 98 -11.88 10.65 16.29
C THR A 98 -11.67 10.90 17.78
N TRP A 99 -11.52 12.16 18.17
CA TRP A 99 -11.41 12.55 19.58
C TRP A 99 -12.71 12.24 20.33
N ARG A 100 -13.87 12.57 19.75
CA ARG A 100 -15.17 12.26 20.33
C ARG A 100 -15.42 10.75 20.43
N ALA A 101 -15.02 9.97 19.43
CA ALA A 101 -15.08 8.51 19.47
C ALA A 101 -14.17 7.93 20.54
N SER A 102 -12.97 8.51 20.72
CA SER A 102 -12.02 8.10 21.76
C SER A 102 -12.50 8.37 23.18
N THR A 103 -13.46 9.29 23.37
CA THR A 103 -14.11 9.48 24.69
C THR A 103 -15.08 8.37 25.07
N LYS A 104 -15.50 7.51 24.12
CA LYS A 104 -16.31 6.33 24.44
C LYS A 104 -15.34 5.20 24.84
N PRO A 105 -15.47 4.61 26.03
CA PRO A 105 -14.65 3.46 26.40
C PRO A 105 -14.89 2.35 25.40
N ASP A 106 -13.81 1.90 24.77
CA ASP A 106 -13.85 0.83 23.80
C ASP A 106 -14.10 -0.46 24.58
N LYS A 107 -15.35 -0.92 24.61
CA LYS A 107 -15.77 -2.15 25.32
C LYS A 107 -14.90 -3.36 24.96
N ASN A 108 -14.28 -3.34 23.78
CA ASN A 108 -13.35 -4.37 23.36
C ASN A 108 -12.03 -4.30 24.13
N LYS A 109 -11.52 -3.10 24.44
CA LYS A 109 -10.33 -2.94 25.29
C LYS A 109 -10.56 -3.45 26.70
N GLU A 110 -11.69 -3.09 27.31
CA GLU A 110 -12.08 -3.61 28.64
C GLU A 110 -12.16 -5.14 28.64
N LYS A 111 -12.81 -5.72 27.61
CA LYS A 111 -12.86 -7.18 27.45
C LYS A 111 -11.47 -7.80 27.26
N ILE A 112 -10.59 -7.18 26.48
CA ILE A 112 -9.22 -7.67 26.27
C ILE A 112 -8.45 -7.63 27.58
N GLU A 113 -8.57 -6.56 28.38
CA GLU A 113 -7.95 -6.46 29.69
C GLU A 113 -8.46 -7.55 30.64
N ASP A 114 -9.77 -7.80 30.67
CA ASP A 114 -10.36 -8.84 31.50
C ASP A 114 -9.95 -10.25 31.06
N LEU A 115 -9.86 -10.51 29.75
CA LEU A 115 -9.32 -11.76 29.22
C LEU A 115 -7.85 -11.94 29.58
N THR A 116 -7.07 -10.85 29.54
CA THR A 116 -5.64 -10.88 29.89
C THR A 116 -5.45 -11.24 31.37
N LYS A 117 -6.27 -10.68 32.26
CA LYS A 117 -6.26 -11.04 33.69
C LYS A 117 -6.61 -12.51 33.90
N GLN A 118 -7.66 -13.01 33.24
CA GLN A 118 -8.05 -14.42 33.34
C GLN A 118 -6.94 -15.35 32.83
N PHE A 119 -6.29 -14.98 31.73
CA PHE A 119 -5.16 -15.74 31.18
C PHE A 119 -3.98 -15.79 32.15
N GLU A 120 -3.65 -14.67 32.80
CA GLU A 120 -2.59 -14.62 33.81
C GLU A 120 -2.94 -15.49 35.04
N GLU A 121 -4.19 -15.48 35.50
CA GLU A 121 -4.65 -16.34 36.60
C GLU A 121 -4.57 -17.83 36.24
N LEU A 122 -4.98 -18.20 35.02
CA LEU A 122 -4.85 -19.57 34.50
C LEU A 122 -3.39 -20.01 34.45
N GLN A 123 -2.51 -19.16 33.93
CA GLN A 123 -1.09 -19.46 33.82
C GLN A 123 -0.44 -19.67 35.20
N ARG A 124 -0.84 -18.90 36.22
CA ARG A 124 -0.39 -19.11 37.60
C ARG A 124 -0.84 -20.45 38.16
N LYS A 125 -2.10 -20.83 37.93
CA LYS A 125 -2.62 -22.14 38.36
C LYS A 125 -1.90 -23.30 37.67
N GLU A 126 -1.60 -23.17 36.38
CA GLU A 126 -0.82 -24.16 35.66
C GLU A 126 0.58 -24.34 36.27
N GLN A 127 1.25 -23.24 36.62
CA GLN A 127 2.56 -23.29 37.29
C GLN A 127 2.47 -23.93 38.68
N GLU A 128 1.44 -23.60 39.47
CA GLU A 128 1.20 -24.21 40.78
C GLU A 128 0.99 -25.72 40.66
N HIS A 129 0.17 -26.16 39.68
CA HIS A 129 -0.05 -27.58 39.42
C HIS A 129 1.24 -28.29 38.96
N GLU A 130 2.03 -27.67 38.08
CA GLU A 130 3.31 -28.25 37.65
C GLU A 130 4.28 -28.41 38.83
N GLU A 131 4.33 -27.45 39.75
CA GLU A 131 5.12 -27.57 40.98
C GLU A 131 4.61 -28.70 41.89
N GLU A 132 3.30 -28.85 42.05
CA GLU A 132 2.70 -29.92 42.83
C GLU A 132 3.00 -31.29 42.24
N GLU A 133 2.88 -31.46 40.93
CA GLU A 133 3.24 -32.69 40.22
C GLU A 133 4.72 -33.04 40.45
N ARG A 134 5.62 -32.06 40.30
CA ARG A 134 7.05 -32.25 40.59
C ARG A 134 7.30 -32.67 42.04
N ARG A 135 6.59 -32.07 43.01
CA ARG A 135 6.70 -32.45 44.43
C ARG A 135 6.19 -33.87 44.67
N GLN A 136 5.10 -34.28 44.02
CA GLN A 136 4.58 -35.63 44.12
C GLN A 136 5.55 -36.65 43.52
N GLN A 137 6.07 -36.39 42.32
CA GLN A 137 7.09 -37.23 41.68
C GLN A 137 8.31 -37.40 42.58
N ASN A 138 8.83 -36.31 43.16
CA ASN A 138 9.96 -36.37 44.10
C ASN A 138 9.65 -37.21 45.35
N ARG A 139 8.46 -37.09 45.93
CA ARG A 139 8.04 -37.93 47.07
C ARG A 139 7.97 -39.40 46.69
N ILE A 140 7.44 -39.72 45.51
CA ILE A 140 7.38 -41.10 45.00
C ILE A 140 8.80 -41.65 44.84
N LEU A 141 9.71 -40.90 44.21
CA LEU A 141 11.11 -41.31 44.04
C LEU A 141 11.79 -41.58 45.40
N GLN A 142 11.61 -40.69 46.39
CA GLN A 142 12.14 -40.90 47.73
C GLN A 142 11.55 -42.15 48.39
N LEU A 143 10.25 -42.39 48.27
CA LEU A 143 9.61 -43.59 48.79
C LEU A 143 10.14 -44.86 48.11
N GLU A 144 10.32 -44.82 46.78
CA GLU A 144 10.91 -45.93 46.02
C GLU A 144 12.35 -46.21 46.48
N GLU A 145 13.17 -45.19 46.71
CA GLU A 145 14.53 -45.35 47.25
C GLU A 145 14.54 -45.95 48.65
N VAL A 146 13.67 -45.47 49.56
CA VAL A 146 13.55 -46.02 50.91
C VAL A 146 13.12 -47.49 50.87
N LEU A 147 12.13 -47.82 50.03
CA LEU A 147 11.65 -49.20 49.85
C LEU A 147 12.72 -50.11 49.24
N ARG A 148 13.58 -49.60 48.35
CA ARG A 148 14.73 -50.34 47.81
C ARG A 148 15.79 -50.60 48.87
N ASN A 149 16.08 -49.61 49.72
CA ASN A 149 17.07 -49.73 50.78
C ASN A 149 16.60 -50.62 51.94
N TYR A 150 15.29 -50.70 52.17
CA TYR A 150 14.71 -51.59 53.17
C TYR A 150 14.75 -53.05 52.68
N LYS A 151 15.57 -53.87 53.34
CA LYS A 151 15.63 -55.33 53.10
C LYS A 151 14.75 -56.06 54.10
N ASP A 152 13.93 -56.96 53.58
CA ASP A 152 13.09 -57.79 54.45
C ASP A 152 13.94 -58.70 55.35
N PRO A 153 13.67 -58.74 56.66
CA PRO A 153 14.51 -59.49 57.61
C PRO A 153 14.44 -61.01 57.42
N LYS A 154 13.38 -61.53 56.77
CA LYS A 154 13.18 -62.96 56.52
C LYS A 154 13.81 -63.45 55.22
N THR A 155 13.74 -62.65 54.15
CA THR A 155 14.19 -63.02 52.79
C THR A 155 15.50 -62.34 52.39
N LYS A 156 15.98 -61.32 53.12
CA LYS A 156 17.19 -60.52 52.87
C LYS A 156 17.28 -59.90 51.47
N GLN A 157 16.18 -59.88 50.72
CA GLN A 157 16.05 -59.32 49.38
C GLN A 157 15.38 -57.94 49.45
N PRO A 158 15.69 -57.03 48.51
CA PRO A 158 14.99 -55.74 48.41
C PRO A 158 13.53 -55.94 47.97
N LEU A 159 12.63 -55.09 48.46
CA LEU A 159 11.18 -55.18 48.16
C LEU A 159 10.84 -54.83 46.72
N LEU A 160 11.66 -54.01 46.06
CA LEU A 160 11.47 -53.59 44.66
C LEU A 160 12.64 -54.09 43.79
N PRO A 161 12.37 -54.50 42.53
CA PRO A 161 13.42 -54.89 41.59
C PRO A 161 14.31 -53.69 41.21
N SER A 162 15.57 -53.95 40.84
CA SER A 162 16.47 -52.93 40.29
C SER A 162 15.84 -52.30 39.04
N PRO A 163 15.99 -50.98 38.82
CA PRO A 163 15.38 -50.31 37.69
C PRO A 163 15.86 -50.97 36.40
N THR A 164 14.94 -51.56 35.65
CA THR A 164 15.19 -51.90 34.25
C THR A 164 15.46 -50.59 33.54
N ALA A 165 16.69 -50.41 33.04
CA ALA A 165 17.02 -49.25 32.22
C ALA A 165 16.03 -49.21 31.05
N ALA A 166 15.13 -48.23 31.06
CA ALA A 166 14.23 -47.98 29.95
C ALA A 166 15.11 -47.66 28.73
N ALA A 167 15.03 -48.52 27.71
CA ALA A 167 15.68 -48.36 26.41
C ALA A 167 14.99 -47.29 25.58
#